data_AF-A0A246HII3-F1
#
_entry.id   AF-A0A246HII3-F1
#
_cell.length_a   1.000
_cell.length_b   1.000
_cell.length_c   1.000
_cell.angle_alpha   90.00
_cell.angle_beta   90.00
_cell.angle_gamma   90.00
#
_symmetry.space_group_name_H-M   'P 1'
#
loop_
_entity.id
_entity.type
_entity.pdbx_description
1 polymer ?
#
loop_
_entity_poly.entity_id
_entity_poly.type
_entity_poly.pdbx_seq_one_letter_code
_entity_poly.pdbx_strand_id
1 'polypeptide(L)'
;MIQSKRFDPLLKRAQDHEDEVARDLAERQRALDTHVSRLDELRRYAEEYAGAQMSATSPAQLMNRRAFLDRLDSAVAQQRQTVDNNREKVDAERARLLLASRDKQVLEKLAASYRAQEKVVTDRRDQREMDDLGARRSRQAQREDGENGGTP
;
A
#
# COMPACT_ATOMS: atom_id res chain seq x y z
N MET A 1 -7.98 -27.74 11.70
CA MET A 1 -7.44 -26.38 11.50
C MET A 1 -8.63 -25.43 11.45
N ILE A 2 -8.66 -24.37 12.26
CA ILE A 2 -9.77 -23.40 12.25
C ILE A 2 -9.72 -22.55 10.96
N GLN A 3 -10.87 -22.15 10.44
CA GLN A 3 -11.04 -21.53 9.12
C GLN A 3 -10.30 -20.20 9.02
N SER A 4 -10.22 -19.44 10.11
CA SER A 4 -9.46 -18.20 10.19
C SER A 4 -7.97 -18.36 9.85
N LYS A 5 -7.32 -19.45 10.30
CA LYS A 5 -5.89 -19.73 10.04
C LYS A 5 -5.59 -20.02 8.57
N ARG A 6 -6.60 -20.35 7.76
CA ARG A 6 -6.42 -20.58 6.31
C ARG A 6 -6.27 -19.27 5.53
N PHE A 7 -6.64 -18.14 6.14
CA PHE A 7 -6.44 -16.82 5.53
C PHE A 7 -5.05 -16.25 5.78
N ASP A 8 -4.30 -16.72 6.78
CA ASP A 8 -2.99 -16.17 7.12
C ASP A 8 -2.00 -16.21 5.93
N PRO A 9 -1.90 -17.30 5.13
CA PRO A 9 -1.04 -17.30 3.94
C PRO A 9 -1.52 -16.36 2.83
N LEU A 10 -2.83 -16.18 2.68
CA LEU A 10 -3.43 -15.27 1.69
C LEU A 10 -3.19 -13.81 2.08
N LEU A 11 -3.35 -13.49 3.37
CA LEU A 11 -3.05 -12.18 3.93
C LEU A 11 -1.58 -11.83 3.79
N LYS A 12 -0.68 -12.79 4.09
CA LYS A 12 0.76 -12.59 3.88
C LYS A 12 1.06 -12.29 2.42
N ARG A 13 0.51 -13.07 1.49
CA ARG A 13 0.69 -12.83 0.05
C ARG A 13 0.16 -11.46 -0.40
N ALA A 14 -1.00 -11.05 0.12
CA ALA A 14 -1.58 -9.74 -0.21
C ALA A 14 -0.74 -8.59 0.36
N GLN A 15 -0.21 -8.74 1.58
CA GLN A 15 0.75 -7.80 2.17
C GLN A 15 2.04 -7.70 1.34
N ASP A 16 2.65 -8.85 1.01
CA ASP A 16 3.88 -8.89 0.22
C ASP A 16 3.69 -8.21 -1.14
N HIS A 17 2.53 -8.41 -1.78
CA HIS A 17 2.18 -7.75 -3.04
C HIS A 17 1.95 -6.24 -2.90
N GLU A 18 1.22 -5.80 -1.87
CA GLU A 18 1.05 -4.37 -1.58
C GLU A 18 2.40 -3.68 -1.36
N ASP A 19 3.31 -4.32 -0.61
CA ASP A 19 4.65 -3.79 -0.33
C ASP A 19 5.52 -3.71 -1.60
N GLU A 20 5.40 -4.71 -2.50
CA GLU A 20 6.07 -4.68 -3.82
C GLU A 20 5.59 -3.50 -4.65
N VAL A 21 4.27 -3.33 -4.81
CA VAL A 21 3.70 -2.22 -5.59
C VAL A 21 4.03 -0.86 -4.96
N ALA A 22 4.09 -0.76 -3.63
CA ALA A 22 4.50 0.45 -2.95
C ALA A 22 5.97 0.82 -3.21
N ARG A 23 6.87 -0.17 -3.26
CA ARG A 23 8.28 0.05 -3.62
C ARG A 23 8.42 0.52 -5.07
N ASP A 24 7.69 -0.11 -5.99
CA ASP A 24 7.69 0.26 -7.41
C ASP A 24 7.17 1.70 -7.62
N LEU A 25 6.10 2.07 -6.92
CA LEU A 25 5.59 3.44 -6.93
C LEU A 25 6.66 4.44 -6.43
N ALA A 26 7.35 4.11 -5.34
CA ALA A 26 8.41 4.96 -4.79
C ALA A 26 9.61 5.11 -5.74
N GLU A 27 9.96 4.08 -6.49
CA GLU A 27 10.98 4.16 -7.55
C GLU A 27 10.55 5.08 -8.69
N ARG A 28 9.32 4.92 -9.18
CA ARG A 28 8.80 5.75 -10.27
C ARG A 28 8.63 7.21 -9.87
N GLN A 29 8.24 7.47 -8.62
CA GLN A 29 8.17 8.84 -8.11
C GLN A 29 9.56 9.50 -8.12
N ARG A 30 10.61 8.79 -7.67
CA ARG A 30 11.99 9.28 -7.73
C ARG A 30 12.45 9.55 -9.17
N ALA A 31 12.09 8.66 -10.11
CA ALA A 31 12.39 8.87 -11.53
C ALA A 31 11.68 10.11 -12.09
N LEU A 32 10.39 10.29 -11.76
CA LEU A 32 9.62 11.47 -12.15
C LEU A 32 10.26 12.75 -11.59
N ASP A 33 10.60 12.78 -10.31
CA ASP A 33 11.21 13.94 -9.65
C ASP A 33 12.55 14.32 -10.32
N THR A 34 13.35 13.31 -10.68
CA THR A 34 14.61 13.51 -11.43
C THR A 34 14.36 14.16 -12.79
N HIS A 35 13.36 13.69 -13.54
CA HIS A 35 13.02 14.24 -14.85
C HIS A 35 12.40 15.64 -14.77
N VAL A 36 11.63 15.94 -13.72
CA VAL A 36 11.09 17.27 -13.45
C VAL A 36 12.23 18.24 -13.13
N SER A 37 13.15 17.88 -12.24
CA SER A 37 14.33 18.71 -11.94
C SER A 37 15.13 19.00 -13.21
N ARG A 38 15.36 17.97 -14.05
CA ARG A 38 16.07 18.14 -15.31
C ARG A 38 15.35 19.07 -16.29
N LEU A 39 14.02 19.00 -16.35
CA LEU A 39 13.22 19.91 -17.17
C LEU A 39 13.36 21.35 -16.69
N ASP A 40 13.32 21.57 -15.38
CA ASP A 40 13.46 22.90 -14.79
C ASP A 40 14.85 23.48 -15.03
N GLU A 41 15.91 22.68 -14.90
CA GLU A 41 17.28 23.07 -15.28
C GLU A 41 17.36 23.51 -16.75
N LEU A 42 16.81 22.72 -17.68
CA LEU A 42 16.84 23.07 -19.11
C LEU A 42 16.09 24.37 -19.40
N ARG A 43 14.96 24.61 -18.75
CA ARG A 43 14.17 25.85 -18.90
C ARG A 43 14.94 27.06 -18.36
N ARG A 44 15.50 26.97 -17.16
CA ARG A 44 16.32 28.04 -16.57
C ARG A 44 17.52 28.35 -17.47
N TYR A 45 18.22 27.31 -17.93
CA TYR A 45 19.35 27.48 -18.82
C TYR A 45 18.96 28.17 -20.14
N ALA A 46 17.80 27.84 -20.71
CA ALA A 46 17.29 28.50 -21.92
C ALA A 46 17.01 29.98 -21.71
N GLU A 47 16.38 30.33 -20.58
CA GLU A 47 16.09 31.72 -20.21
C GLU A 47 17.37 32.53 -19.98
N GLU A 48 18.32 31.97 -19.21
CA GLU A 48 19.62 32.58 -18.95
C GLU A 48 20.43 32.78 -20.23
N TYR A 49 20.47 31.77 -21.10
CA TYR A 49 21.20 31.85 -22.38
C TYR A 49 20.59 32.90 -23.32
N ALA A 50 19.26 32.99 -23.37
CA ALA A 50 18.58 34.00 -24.17
C ALA A 50 18.89 35.43 -23.69
N GLY A 51 18.99 35.65 -22.37
CA GLY A 51 19.28 36.94 -21.76
C GLY A 51 20.76 37.36 -21.85
N ALA A 52 21.70 36.43 -21.64
CA ALA A 52 23.13 36.72 -21.56
C ALA A 52 23.78 37.12 -22.90
N GLN A 53 23.18 36.74 -24.02
CA GLN A 53 23.83 36.83 -25.34
C GLN A 53 23.38 38.02 -26.20
N MET A 54 22.84 39.09 -25.58
CA MET A 54 22.44 40.34 -26.25
C MET A 54 23.58 41.06 -26.99
N SER A 55 24.85 40.65 -26.82
CA SER A 55 26.03 41.26 -27.43
C SER A 55 26.59 40.54 -28.67
N ALA A 56 25.85 39.61 -29.29
CA ALA A 56 26.28 38.98 -30.55
C ALA A 56 26.26 40.00 -31.70
N THR A 57 27.39 40.19 -32.40
CA THR A 57 27.57 41.29 -33.37
C THR A 57 27.80 40.81 -34.80
N SER A 58 28.23 39.56 -35.03
CA SER A 58 28.46 39.04 -36.38
C SER A 58 27.30 38.17 -36.90
N PRO A 59 27.00 38.17 -38.21
CA PRO A 59 25.97 37.32 -38.80
C PRO A 59 26.14 35.82 -38.48
N ALA A 60 27.39 35.32 -38.49
CA ALA A 60 27.69 33.94 -38.14
C ALA A 60 27.37 33.61 -36.66
N GLN A 61 27.65 34.55 -35.74
CA GLN A 61 27.29 34.40 -34.32
C GLN A 61 25.77 34.36 -34.13
N LEU A 62 25.02 35.18 -34.86
CA LEU A 62 23.55 35.20 -34.81
C LEU A 62 22.96 33.88 -35.35
N MET A 63 23.49 33.34 -36.45
CA MET A 63 23.04 32.04 -36.99
C MET A 63 23.32 30.87 -36.03
N ASN A 64 24.53 30.83 -35.46
CA ASN A 64 24.89 29.79 -34.49
C ASN A 64 24.03 29.86 -33.22
N ARG A 65 23.73 31.07 -32.73
CA ARG A 65 22.81 31.29 -31.62
C ARG A 65 21.42 30.74 -31.93
N ARG A 66 20.88 31.07 -33.10
CA ARG A 66 19.55 30.59 -33.50
C ARG A 66 19.50 29.07 -33.54
N ALA A 67 20.48 28.43 -34.18
CA ALA A 67 20.56 26.97 -34.26
C ALA A 67 20.69 26.31 -32.88
N PHE A 68 21.41 26.93 -31.94
CA PHE A 68 21.50 26.43 -30.57
C PHE A 68 20.18 26.54 -29.82
N LEU A 69 19.50 27.69 -29.92
CA LEU A 69 18.18 27.89 -29.33
C LEU A 69 17.16 26.88 -29.87
N ASP A 70 17.14 26.64 -31.18
CA ASP A 70 16.22 25.66 -31.79
C ASP A 70 16.50 24.22 -31.26
N ARG A 71 17.78 23.87 -31.02
CA ARG A 71 18.15 22.58 -30.39
C ARG A 71 17.72 22.52 -28.92
N LEU A 72 17.86 23.61 -28.18
CA LEU A 72 17.49 23.68 -26.78
C LEU A 72 15.98 23.59 -26.59
N ASP A 73 15.20 24.28 -27.43
CA ASP A 73 13.74 24.18 -27.46
C ASP A 73 13.30 22.74 -27.76
N SER A 74 13.96 22.09 -28.72
CA SER A 74 13.72 20.68 -29.04
C SER A 74 14.01 19.76 -27.85
N ALA A 75 15.11 20.00 -27.12
CA ALA A 75 15.47 19.23 -25.93
C ALA A 75 14.47 19.45 -24.79
N VAL A 76 14.00 20.68 -24.58
CA VAL A 76 12.95 21.01 -23.60
C VAL A 76 11.65 20.29 -23.96
N ALA A 77 11.25 20.29 -25.23
CA ALA A 77 10.04 19.60 -25.68
C ALA A 77 10.12 18.07 -25.44
N GLN A 78 11.27 17.46 -25.77
CA GLN A 78 11.50 16.03 -25.51
C GLN A 78 11.50 15.71 -24.01
N GLN A 79 12.10 16.57 -23.19
CA GLN A 79 12.13 16.39 -21.73
C GLN A 79 10.74 16.56 -21.11
N ARG A 80 9.91 17.49 -21.62
CA ARG A 80 8.50 17.62 -21.22
C ARG A 80 7.73 16.33 -21.50
N GLN A 81 7.85 15.78 -22.71
CA GLN A 81 7.20 14.50 -23.03
C GLN A 81 7.67 13.37 -22.10
N THR A 82 8.96 13.35 -21.76
CA THR A 82 9.50 12.37 -20.81
C THR A 82 8.88 12.53 -19.43
N VAL A 83 8.72 13.76 -18.92
CA VAL A 83 8.04 14.03 -17.66
C VAL A 83 6.59 13.56 -17.70
N ASP A 84 5.85 13.89 -18.76
CA ASP A 84 4.44 13.54 -18.88
C ASP A 84 4.25 12.03 -18.93
N ASN A 85 5.07 11.31 -19.69
CA ASN A 85 5.08 9.84 -19.71
C ASN A 85 5.39 9.24 -18.32
N ASN A 86 6.26 9.87 -17.52
CA ASN A 86 6.56 9.41 -16.16
C ASN A 86 5.42 9.71 -15.18
N ARG A 87 4.69 10.82 -15.36
CA ARG A 87 3.47 11.11 -14.58
C ARG A 87 2.42 10.05 -14.80
N GLU A 88 2.14 9.70 -16.06
CA GLU A 88 1.19 8.63 -16.40
C GLU A 88 1.58 7.28 -15.76
N LYS A 89 2.87 6.94 -15.76
CA LYS A 89 3.38 5.73 -15.10
C LYS A 89 3.18 5.77 -13.59
N VAL A 90 3.45 6.90 -12.94
CA VAL A 90 3.23 7.08 -11.50
C VAL A 90 1.74 6.94 -11.17
N ASP A 91 0.86 7.56 -11.95
CA ASP A 91 -0.58 7.48 -11.72
C ASP A 91 -1.12 6.06 -11.93
N ALA A 92 -0.60 5.33 -12.92
CA ALA A 92 -0.91 3.92 -13.10
C ALA A 92 -0.50 3.06 -11.89
N GLU A 93 0.70 3.27 -11.33
CA GLU A 93 1.11 2.52 -10.13
C GLU A 93 0.33 2.95 -8.88
N ARG A 94 -0.05 4.23 -8.74
CA ARG A 94 -0.95 4.66 -7.65
C ARG A 94 -2.27 3.91 -7.70
N ALA A 95 -2.84 3.75 -8.88
CA ALA A 95 -4.07 2.99 -9.07
C ALA A 95 -3.88 1.49 -8.72
N ARG A 96 -2.73 0.90 -9.07
CA ARG A 96 -2.41 -0.48 -8.68
C ARG A 96 -2.24 -0.64 -7.18
N LEU A 97 -1.56 0.31 -6.51
CA LEU A 97 -1.40 0.29 -5.07
C LEU A 97 -2.76 0.33 -4.37
N LEU A 98 -3.66 1.22 -4.82
CA LEU A 98 -5.03 1.30 -4.29
C LEU A 98 -5.77 -0.02 -4.41
N LEU A 99 -5.62 -0.74 -5.53
CA LEU A 99 -6.24 -2.04 -5.73
C LEU A 99 -5.65 -3.10 -4.79
N ALA A 100 -4.32 -3.17 -4.69
CA ALA A 100 -3.64 -4.11 -3.78
C ALA A 100 -4.03 -3.88 -2.31
N SER A 101 -4.08 -2.62 -1.87
CA SER A 101 -4.54 -2.25 -0.52
C SER A 101 -6.00 -2.67 -0.29
N ARG A 102 -6.87 -2.50 -1.29
CA ARG A 102 -8.28 -2.92 -1.20
C ARG A 102 -8.40 -4.44 -1.08
N ASP A 103 -7.68 -5.20 -1.88
CA ASP A 103 -7.74 -6.67 -1.86
C ASP A 103 -7.28 -7.22 -0.51
N LYS A 104 -6.19 -6.67 0.04
CA LYS A 104 -5.74 -6.98 1.39
C LYS A 104 -6.81 -6.66 2.45
N GLN A 105 -7.40 -5.46 2.41
CA GLN A 105 -8.45 -5.07 3.36
C GLN A 105 -9.67 -6.00 3.30
N VAL A 106 -10.04 -6.49 2.11
CA VAL A 106 -11.13 -7.47 1.97
C VAL A 106 -10.79 -8.78 2.67
N LEU A 107 -9.56 -9.30 2.47
CA LEU A 107 -9.10 -10.51 3.15
C LEU A 107 -9.04 -10.33 4.67
N GLU A 108 -8.61 -9.17 5.16
CA GLU A 108 -8.55 -8.86 6.60
C GLU A 108 -9.94 -8.88 7.23
N LYS A 109 -10.91 -8.23 6.59
CA LYS A 109 -12.31 -8.23 7.05
C LYS A 109 -12.91 -9.63 7.06
N LEU A 110 -12.62 -10.42 6.02
CA LEU A 110 -13.10 -11.80 5.95
C LEU A 110 -12.49 -12.67 7.05
N ALA A 111 -11.16 -12.60 7.25
CA ALA A 111 -10.47 -13.31 8.32
C ALA A 111 -11.02 -12.90 9.71
N ALA A 112 -11.25 -11.61 9.95
CA ALA A 112 -11.83 -11.10 11.19
C ALA A 112 -13.25 -11.65 11.43
N SER A 113 -14.09 -11.70 10.39
CA SER A 113 -15.43 -12.29 10.48
C SER A 113 -15.38 -13.76 10.90
N TYR A 114 -14.47 -14.55 10.31
CA TYR A 114 -14.31 -15.96 10.70
C TYR A 114 -13.79 -16.12 12.13
N ARG A 115 -12.82 -15.30 12.56
CA ARG A 115 -12.33 -15.32 13.94
C ARG A 115 -13.45 -15.01 14.94
N ALA A 116 -14.33 -14.06 14.62
CA ALA A 116 -15.48 -13.73 15.46
C ALA A 116 -16.48 -14.90 15.57
N GLN A 117 -16.78 -15.56 14.44
CA GLN A 117 -17.67 -16.74 14.44
C GLN A 117 -17.07 -17.92 15.23
N GLU A 118 -15.79 -18.18 15.05
CA GLU A 118 -15.06 -19.23 15.80
C GLU A 118 -15.07 -18.95 17.29
N LYS A 119 -14.86 -17.69 17.69
CA LYS A 119 -14.94 -17.28 19.10
C LYS A 119 -16.31 -17.58 19.70
N VAL A 120 -17.40 -17.24 19.01
CA VAL A 120 -18.77 -17.53 19.48
C VAL A 120 -19.00 -19.03 19.67
N VAL A 121 -18.47 -19.87 18.78
CA VAL A 121 -18.58 -21.34 18.90
C VAL A 121 -17.78 -21.86 20.09
N THR A 122 -16.55 -21.38 20.28
CA THR A 122 -15.71 -21.74 21.42
C THR A 122 -16.33 -21.28 22.74
N ASP A 123 -16.74 -20.02 22.86
CA ASP A 123 -17.36 -19.46 24.07
C ASP A 123 -18.62 -20.27 24.45
N ARG A 124 -19.44 -20.66 23.48
CA ARG A 124 -20.63 -21.52 23.72
C ARG A 124 -20.27 -22.92 24.19
N ARG A 125 -19.18 -23.49 23.67
CA ARG A 125 -18.70 -24.81 24.08
C ARG A 125 -18.16 -24.76 25.51
N ASP A 126 -17.33 -23.77 25.80
CA ASP A 126 -16.71 -23.58 27.12
C ASP A 126 -17.78 -23.35 28.19
N GLN A 127 -18.81 -22.55 27.88
CA GLN A 127 -19.96 -22.37 28.79
C GLN A 127 -20.68 -23.68 29.09
N ARG A 128 -20.95 -24.52 28.08
CA ARG A 128 -21.60 -25.83 28.27
C ARG A 128 -20.75 -26.76 29.14
N GLU A 129 -19.44 -26.80 28.90
CA GLU A 129 -18.51 -27.61 29.69
C GLU A 129 -18.47 -27.16 31.17
N MET A 130 -18.50 -25.83 31.41
CA MET A 130 -18.59 -25.26 32.76
C MET A 130 -19.91 -25.57 33.47
N ASP A 131 -21.04 -25.45 32.76
CA ASP A 131 -22.37 -25.75 33.29
C ASP A 131 -22.49 -27.25 33.66
N ASP A 132 -21.95 -28.15 32.82
CA ASP A 132 -21.93 -29.59 33.08
C ASP A 132 -21.09 -29.94 34.33
N LEU A 133 -19.91 -29.32 34.49
CA LEU A 133 -19.07 -29.49 35.67
C LEU A 133 -19.76 -28.95 36.92
N GLY A 134 -20.40 -27.79 36.83
CA GLY A 134 -21.19 -27.19 37.91
C GLY A 134 -22.34 -28.11 38.34
N ALA A 135 -23.10 -28.64 37.39
CA ALA A 135 -24.20 -29.55 37.65
C ALA A 135 -23.74 -30.89 38.27
N ARG A 136 -22.59 -31.43 37.84
CA ARG A 136 -21.98 -32.62 38.46
C ARG A 136 -21.59 -32.38 39.91
N ARG A 137 -20.93 -31.25 40.21
CA ARG A 137 -20.54 -30.86 41.57
C ARG A 137 -21.76 -30.67 42.47
N SER A 138 -22.78 -29.98 41.98
CA SER A 138 -24.03 -29.77 42.74
C SER A 138 -24.73 -31.09 43.07
N ARG A 139 -24.82 -32.02 42.09
CA ARG A 139 -25.37 -33.37 42.34
C ARG A 139 -24.55 -34.18 43.33
N GLN A 140 -23.23 -34.03 43.34
CA GLN A 140 -22.37 -34.72 44.30
C GLN A 140 -22.56 -34.18 45.72
N ALA A 141 -22.58 -32.86 45.90
CA ALA A 141 -22.85 -32.25 47.21
C ALA A 141 -24.22 -32.66 47.78
N GLN A 142 -25.27 -32.70 46.96
CA GLN A 142 -26.59 -33.16 47.38
C GLN A 142 -26.63 -34.63 47.82
N ARG A 143 -25.77 -35.49 47.26
CA ARG A 143 -25.64 -36.89 47.70
C ARG A 143 -24.92 -37.00 49.03
N GLU A 144 -23.84 -36.24 49.20
CA GLU A 144 -23.06 -36.20 50.45
C GLU A 144 -23.90 -35.65 51.62
N ASP A 145 -24.71 -34.61 51.40
CA ASP A 145 -25.65 -34.08 52.41
C ASP A 145 -26.79 -35.07 52.73
N GLY A 146 -27.27 -35.82 51.74
CA GLY A 146 -28.29 -36.86 51.92
C GLY A 146 -27.78 -38.10 52.67
N GLU A 147 -26.49 -38.44 52.54
CA GLU A 147 -25.85 -39.53 53.27
C GLU A 147 -25.50 -39.15 54.72
N ASN A 148 -25.18 -37.87 54.99
CA ASN A 148 -24.87 -37.38 56.34
C ASN A 148 -26.12 -36.99 57.17
N GLY A 149 -27.26 -36.75 56.52
CA GLY A 149 -28.53 -36.43 57.18
C GLY A 149 -29.36 -37.65 57.63
N GLY A 150 -28.87 -38.87 57.39
CA GLY A 150 -29.62 -40.11 57.57
C GLY A 150 -28.92 -41.16 58.41
N THR A 151 -28.78 -40.94 59.73
CA THR A 151 -28.95 -41.98 60.77
C THR A 151 -28.68 -41.41 62.18
N PRO A 152 -29.36 -41.93 63.23
CA PRO A 152 -30.78 -42.24 63.40
C PRO A 152 -31.52 -41.22 64.30
#